data_AF-A0A8C2BW66-F1
#
_entry.id   AF-A0A8C2BW66-F1
#
_cell.length_a   1.000
_cell.length_b   1.000
_cell.length_c   1.000
_cell.angle_alpha   90.00
_cell.angle_beta   90.00
_cell.angle_gamma   90.00
#
_symmetry.space_group_name_H-M   'P 1'
#
loop_
_entity.id
_entity.type
_entity.pdbx_description
1 polymer ?
#
loop_
_entity_poly.entity_id
_entity_poly.type
_entity_poly.pdbx_seq_one_letter_code
_entity_poly.pdbx_strand_id
1 'polypeptide(L)'
;MSAEDFSIVTDGESLRCQDSVLLEINKYKAQYEAILKEQKILRDGIDTNKYYAKEFKQRADEKKALSEEENKKRTKATQKEKERCRAVQEENTKLQKEILKIKEEMQSLDCKNSSLKKQTEISTAVPERKVVFRGNTKEGAHNVSFDVNPRIVYPMEGGTALITFEEKDVAQKILNLKDHLVQLGDCTISVQAKPIQFLVPSYVEMETQVCPRRILVSNLPKEEAEERVLDKLDIHFSKKKNGGGEVEDKDMLHDSGTVVITFVDDNIAKRLSDKQDHEVDFGKKKHKVKVTPFLNGEISQMKICDSECVRTVLLTGIPDIMDKDNLQDNLEIHFQKTANGGGEVEGIVYNPLGHTTLALFDEDSPQDSQSES
;
A
#
# COMPACT_ATOMS: atom_id res chain seq x y z
N MET A 1 -20.05 -165.97 -61.82
CA MET A 1 -21.21 -166.78 -61.40
C MET A 1 -22.05 -165.92 -60.46
N SER A 2 -23.38 -166.01 -60.60
CA SER A 2 -24.52 -165.23 -60.05
C SER A 2 -24.38 -164.65 -58.63
N ALA A 3 -24.81 -163.39 -58.38
CA ALA A 3 -26.11 -162.93 -57.79
C ALA A 3 -26.29 -163.34 -56.31
N GLU A 4 -26.70 -162.49 -55.36
CA GLU A 4 -27.95 -161.72 -55.27
C GLU A 4 -27.87 -160.53 -54.28
N ASP A 5 -28.82 -159.60 -54.44
CA ASP A 5 -29.18 -158.45 -53.60
C ASP A 5 -29.55 -158.79 -52.14
N PHE A 6 -29.43 -157.80 -51.23
CA PHE A 6 -30.55 -157.37 -50.36
C PHE A 6 -30.30 -155.96 -49.77
N SER A 7 -31.35 -155.13 -49.89
CA SER A 7 -31.62 -153.78 -49.37
C SER A 7 -31.78 -153.74 -47.84
N ILE A 8 -31.49 -152.60 -47.15
CA ILE A 8 -32.47 -151.79 -46.36
C ILE A 8 -31.88 -150.59 -45.55
N VAL A 9 -32.51 -149.43 -45.78
CA VAL A 9 -32.88 -148.29 -44.89
C VAL A 9 -31.85 -147.23 -44.44
N THR A 10 -32.33 -146.00 -44.66
CA THR A 10 -31.93 -144.62 -44.41
C THR A 10 -31.78 -144.20 -42.94
N ASP A 11 -30.91 -143.22 -42.69
CA ASP A 11 -31.12 -142.19 -41.65
C ASP A 11 -30.76 -140.79 -42.18
N GLY A 12 -31.79 -139.95 -42.28
CA GLY A 12 -31.79 -138.65 -42.95
C GLY A 12 -31.91 -137.44 -42.01
N GLU A 13 -31.34 -137.50 -40.80
CA GLU A 13 -31.44 -136.42 -39.81
C GLU A 13 -30.15 -135.58 -39.63
N SER A 14 -29.02 -135.95 -40.25
CA SER A 14 -27.73 -135.28 -40.06
C SER A 14 -27.51 -134.01 -40.93
N LEU A 15 -28.16 -133.91 -42.09
CA LEU A 15 -27.91 -132.79 -43.04
C LEU A 15 -28.60 -131.46 -42.69
N ARG A 16 -29.70 -131.45 -41.92
CA ARG A 16 -30.36 -130.19 -41.54
C ARG A 16 -29.64 -129.40 -40.44
N CYS A 17 -28.75 -130.04 -39.69
CA CYS A 17 -28.04 -129.40 -38.58
C CYS A 17 -26.81 -128.60 -39.05
N GLN A 18 -26.08 -129.09 -40.06
CA GLN A 18 -24.89 -128.39 -40.58
C GLN A 18 -25.21 -127.11 -41.36
N ASP A 19 -26.28 -127.11 -42.17
CA ASP A 19 -26.67 -125.93 -42.96
C ASP A 19 -27.20 -124.78 -42.07
N SER A 20 -27.92 -125.11 -40.99
CA SER A 20 -28.38 -124.12 -40.00
C SER A 20 -27.21 -123.46 -39.27
N VAL A 21 -26.21 -124.24 -38.88
CA VAL A 21 -25.01 -123.75 -38.19
C VAL A 21 -24.15 -122.88 -39.12
N LEU A 22 -24.03 -123.24 -40.40
CA LEU A 22 -23.27 -122.46 -41.39
C LEU A 22 -23.90 -121.08 -41.67
N LEU A 23 -25.23 -121.02 -41.74
CA LEU A 23 -25.98 -119.76 -41.87
C LEU A 23 -25.78 -118.85 -40.65
N GLU A 24 -25.78 -119.41 -39.45
CA GLU A 24 -25.57 -118.67 -38.21
C GLU A 24 -24.13 -118.13 -38.10
N ILE A 25 -23.13 -118.94 -38.47
CA ILE A 25 -21.73 -118.51 -38.52
C ILE A 25 -21.56 -117.34 -39.50
N ASN A 26 -22.16 -117.42 -40.69
CA ASN A 26 -22.09 -116.33 -41.67
C ASN A 26 -22.82 -115.07 -41.19
N LYS A 27 -23.95 -115.22 -40.48
CA LYS A 27 -24.66 -114.11 -39.85
C LYS A 27 -23.80 -113.43 -38.77
N TYR A 28 -23.19 -114.20 -37.87
CA TYR A 28 -22.30 -113.65 -36.84
C TYR A 28 -21.03 -113.03 -37.43
N LYS A 29 -20.50 -113.59 -38.53
CA LYS A 29 -19.35 -113.02 -39.24
C LYS A 29 -19.70 -111.67 -39.88
N ALA A 30 -20.86 -111.55 -40.51
CA ALA A 30 -21.34 -110.29 -41.05
C ALA A 30 -21.58 -109.24 -39.95
N GLN A 31 -22.13 -109.65 -38.80
CA GLN A 31 -22.29 -108.77 -37.63
C GLN A 31 -20.94 -108.34 -37.05
N TYR A 32 -19.97 -109.24 -36.94
CA TYR A 32 -18.62 -108.92 -36.48
C TYR A 32 -17.92 -107.92 -37.41
N GLU A 33 -18.03 -108.11 -38.74
CA GLU A 33 -17.51 -107.15 -39.71
C GLU A 33 -18.21 -105.79 -39.65
N ALA A 34 -19.53 -105.76 -39.40
CA ALA A 34 -20.27 -104.52 -39.19
C ALA A 34 -19.80 -103.79 -37.93
N ILE A 35 -19.62 -104.51 -36.82
CA ILE A 35 -19.11 -103.98 -35.54
C ILE A 35 -17.68 -103.45 -35.71
N LEU A 36 -16.80 -104.13 -36.45
CA LEU A 36 -15.45 -103.65 -36.73
C LEU A 36 -15.45 -102.35 -37.54
N LYS A 37 -16.34 -102.24 -38.54
CA LYS A 37 -16.51 -100.99 -39.31
C LYS A 37 -17.01 -99.85 -38.42
N GLU A 38 -17.98 -100.12 -37.55
CA GLU A 38 -18.50 -99.15 -36.60
C GLU A 38 -17.44 -98.72 -35.57
N GLN A 39 -16.67 -99.67 -35.04
CA GLN A 39 -15.57 -99.38 -34.11
C GLN A 39 -14.47 -98.54 -34.77
N LYS A 40 -14.21 -98.76 -36.07
CA LYS A 40 -13.30 -97.91 -36.85
C LYS A 40 -13.83 -96.49 -36.99
N ILE A 41 -15.10 -96.32 -37.36
CA ILE A 41 -15.75 -95.00 -37.46
C ILE A 41 -15.72 -94.27 -36.11
N LEU A 42 -16.00 -94.97 -35.01
CA LEU A 42 -15.95 -94.39 -33.66
C LEU A 42 -14.54 -93.98 -33.28
N ARG A 43 -13.52 -94.78 -33.60
CA ARG A 43 -12.12 -94.44 -33.33
C ARG A 43 -11.69 -93.20 -34.11
N ASP A 44 -12.00 -93.16 -35.40
CA ASP A 44 -11.72 -92.00 -36.26
C ASP A 44 -12.47 -90.75 -35.74
N GLY A 45 -13.71 -90.92 -35.29
CA GLY A 45 -14.49 -89.87 -34.64
C GLY A 45 -13.87 -89.37 -33.33
N ILE A 46 -13.39 -90.26 -32.47
CA ILE A 46 -12.70 -89.91 -31.21
C ILE A 46 -11.41 -89.15 -31.49
N ASP A 47 -10.60 -89.60 -32.44
CA ASP A 47 -9.33 -88.96 -32.77
C ASP A 47 -9.54 -87.59 -33.41
N THR A 48 -10.55 -87.47 -34.28
CA THR A 48 -10.99 -86.18 -34.85
C THR A 48 -11.47 -85.22 -33.75
N ASN A 49 -12.26 -85.72 -32.80
CA ASN A 49 -12.79 -84.88 -31.71
C ASN A 49 -11.68 -84.46 -30.72
N LYS A 50 -10.72 -85.34 -30.44
CA LYS A 50 -9.51 -85.01 -29.66
C LYS A 50 -8.67 -83.95 -30.36
N TYR A 51 -8.50 -84.05 -31.68
CA TYR A 51 -7.80 -83.05 -32.49
C TYR A 51 -8.48 -81.68 -32.38
N TYR A 52 -9.79 -81.61 -32.61
CA TYR A 52 -10.54 -80.35 -32.49
C TYR A 52 -10.55 -79.79 -31.07
N ALA A 53 -10.69 -80.63 -30.04
CA ALA A 53 -10.62 -80.19 -28.65
C ALA A 53 -9.27 -79.53 -28.31
N LYS A 54 -8.16 -80.06 -28.86
CA LYS A 54 -6.82 -79.47 -28.70
C LYS A 54 -6.71 -78.12 -29.42
N GLU A 55 -7.19 -78.04 -30.66
CA GLU A 55 -7.24 -76.78 -31.44
C GLU A 55 -8.06 -75.71 -30.73
N PHE A 56 -9.25 -76.05 -30.22
CA PHE A 56 -10.09 -75.10 -29.49
C PHE A 56 -9.43 -74.62 -28.21
N LYS A 57 -8.77 -75.51 -27.47
CA LYS A 57 -8.03 -75.14 -26.25
C LYS A 57 -6.89 -74.18 -26.58
N GLN A 58 -6.10 -74.48 -27.61
CA GLN A 58 -5.00 -73.62 -28.04
C GLN A 58 -5.51 -72.22 -28.46
N ARG A 59 -6.56 -72.14 -29.27
CA ARG A 59 -7.15 -70.84 -29.67
C ARG A 59 -7.71 -70.06 -28.48
N ALA A 60 -8.31 -70.75 -27.51
CA ALA A 60 -8.80 -70.11 -26.29
C ALA A 60 -7.66 -69.52 -25.46
N ASP A 61 -6.56 -70.27 -25.30
CA ASP A 61 -5.37 -69.82 -24.57
C ASP A 61 -4.68 -68.65 -25.29
N GLU A 62 -4.51 -68.72 -26.62
CA GLU A 62 -3.96 -67.64 -27.44
C GLU A 62 -4.80 -66.36 -27.36
N LYS A 63 -6.13 -66.48 -27.49
CA LYS A 63 -7.04 -65.35 -27.39
C LYS A 63 -7.04 -64.72 -26.00
N LYS A 64 -6.93 -65.55 -24.95
CA LYS A 64 -6.82 -65.09 -23.56
C LYS A 64 -5.51 -64.31 -23.35
N ALA A 65 -4.38 -64.84 -23.83
CA ALA A 65 -3.08 -64.16 -23.75
C ALA A 65 -3.09 -62.81 -24.46
N LEU A 66 -3.65 -62.74 -25.68
CA LEU A 66 -3.80 -61.50 -26.43
C LEU A 66 -4.66 -60.47 -25.67
N SER A 67 -5.80 -60.91 -25.11
CA SER A 67 -6.69 -60.04 -24.34
C SER A 67 -6.02 -59.52 -23.05
N GLU A 68 -5.25 -60.35 -22.35
CA GLU A 68 -4.49 -59.94 -21.17
C GLU A 68 -3.39 -58.92 -21.52
N GLU A 69 -2.70 -59.10 -22.66
CA GLU A 69 -1.69 -58.16 -23.13
C GLU A 69 -2.31 -56.81 -23.53
N GLU A 70 -3.43 -56.82 -24.24
CA GLU A 70 -4.16 -55.62 -24.63
C GLU A 70 -4.67 -54.86 -23.39
N ASN A 71 -5.23 -55.57 -22.41
CA ASN A 71 -5.64 -54.99 -21.13
C ASN A 71 -4.46 -54.38 -20.37
N LYS A 72 -3.29 -55.03 -20.37
CA LYS A 72 -2.05 -54.46 -19.79
C LYS A 72 -1.60 -53.20 -20.52
N LYS A 73 -1.68 -53.15 -21.85
CA LYS A 73 -1.35 -51.95 -22.65
C LYS A 73 -2.32 -50.81 -22.34
N ARG A 74 -3.62 -51.10 -22.32
CA ARG A 74 -4.68 -50.11 -22.05
C ARG A 74 -4.61 -49.53 -20.65
N THR A 75 -4.32 -50.36 -19.64
CA THR A 75 -4.15 -49.89 -18.24
C THR A 75 -2.93 -48.98 -18.10
N LYS A 76 -1.78 -49.34 -18.70
CA LYS A 76 -0.59 -48.48 -18.74
C LYS A 76 -0.85 -47.13 -19.43
N ALA A 77 -1.52 -47.15 -20.58
CA ALA A 77 -1.88 -45.91 -21.31
C ALA A 77 -2.81 -45.01 -20.47
N THR A 78 -3.83 -45.62 -19.85
CA THR A 78 -4.78 -44.90 -18.98
C THR A 78 -4.09 -44.29 -17.77
N GLN A 79 -3.14 -45.01 -17.15
CA GLN A 79 -2.39 -44.52 -16.00
C GLN A 79 -1.49 -43.33 -16.39
N LYS A 80 -0.77 -43.43 -17.51
CA LYS A 80 0.07 -42.35 -18.03
C LYS A 80 -0.75 -41.08 -18.32
N GLU A 81 -1.94 -41.24 -18.92
CA GLU A 81 -2.81 -40.10 -19.20
C GLU A 81 -3.38 -39.48 -17.91
N LYS A 82 -3.75 -40.30 -16.91
CA LYS A 82 -4.19 -39.81 -15.59
C LYS A 82 -3.11 -38.99 -14.88
N GLU A 83 -1.85 -39.42 -14.95
CA GLU A 83 -0.71 -38.69 -14.39
C GLU A 83 -0.51 -37.35 -15.10
N ARG A 84 -0.61 -37.34 -16.43
CA ARG A 84 -0.56 -36.10 -17.24
C ARG A 84 -1.69 -35.14 -16.89
N CYS A 85 -2.94 -35.63 -16.81
CA CYS A 85 -4.07 -34.80 -16.40
C CYS A 85 -3.87 -34.22 -15.00
N ARG A 86 -3.30 -34.98 -14.06
CA ARG A 86 -3.02 -34.49 -12.71
C ARG A 86 -1.96 -33.38 -12.71
N ALA A 87 -0.87 -33.55 -13.45
CA ALA A 87 0.16 -32.52 -13.58
C ALA A 87 -0.40 -31.22 -14.18
N VAL A 88 -1.23 -31.32 -15.23
CA VAL A 88 -1.91 -30.16 -15.85
C VAL A 88 -2.91 -29.53 -14.89
N GLN A 89 -3.62 -30.33 -14.09
CA GLN A 89 -4.54 -29.81 -13.08
C GLN A 89 -3.79 -29.05 -11.98
N GLU A 90 -2.67 -29.59 -11.50
CA GLU A 90 -1.81 -28.94 -10.50
C GLU A 90 -1.26 -27.60 -11.03
N GLU A 91 -0.72 -27.57 -12.26
CA GLU A 91 -0.31 -26.31 -12.90
C GLU A 91 -1.45 -25.32 -13.05
N ASN A 92 -2.63 -25.75 -13.50
CA ASN A 92 -3.80 -24.87 -13.61
C ASN A 92 -4.18 -24.27 -12.26
N THR A 93 -4.18 -25.07 -11.18
CA THR A 93 -4.47 -24.54 -9.84
C THR A 93 -3.40 -23.55 -9.36
N LYS A 94 -2.13 -23.75 -9.72
CA LYS A 94 -1.04 -22.82 -9.40
C LYS A 94 -1.20 -21.50 -10.16
N LEU A 95 -1.42 -21.57 -11.48
CA LEU A 95 -1.65 -20.40 -12.33
C LEU A 95 -2.88 -19.61 -11.89
N GLN A 96 -3.98 -20.29 -11.52
CA GLN A 96 -5.17 -19.62 -10.99
C GLN A 96 -4.88 -18.82 -9.71
N LYS A 97 -4.05 -19.35 -8.80
CA LYS A 97 -3.63 -18.63 -7.59
C LYS A 97 -2.76 -17.41 -7.92
N GLU A 98 -1.83 -17.55 -8.85
CA GLU A 98 -0.98 -16.43 -9.30
C GLU A 98 -1.79 -15.32 -9.97
N ILE A 99 -2.75 -15.67 -10.84
CA ILE A 99 -3.68 -14.71 -11.45
C ILE A 99 -4.45 -13.95 -10.38
N LEU A 100 -4.93 -14.64 -9.35
CA LEU A 100 -5.70 -14.03 -8.27
C LEU A 100 -4.86 -13.04 -7.47
N LYS A 101 -3.62 -13.42 -7.13
CA LYS A 101 -2.65 -12.56 -6.43
C LYS A 101 -2.30 -11.31 -7.24
N ILE A 102 -1.99 -11.47 -8.54
CA ILE A 102 -1.66 -10.34 -9.43
C ILE A 102 -2.87 -9.40 -9.56
N LYS A 103 -4.09 -9.95 -9.61
CA LYS A 103 -5.31 -9.15 -9.70
C LYS A 103 -5.54 -8.30 -8.45
N GLU A 104 -5.27 -8.84 -7.26
CA GLU A 104 -5.33 -8.12 -5.99
C GLU A 104 -4.27 -7.01 -5.93
N GLU A 105 -3.03 -7.30 -6.32
CA GLU A 105 -1.95 -6.30 -6.40
C GLU A 105 -2.28 -5.17 -7.38
N MET A 106 -2.83 -5.52 -8.55
CA MET A 106 -3.25 -4.54 -9.56
C MET A 106 -4.39 -3.66 -9.05
N GLN A 107 -5.41 -4.22 -8.38
CA GLN A 107 -6.48 -3.44 -7.76
C GLN A 107 -5.96 -2.48 -6.68
N SER A 108 -5.01 -2.92 -5.85
CA SER A 108 -4.35 -2.08 -4.85
C SER A 108 -3.60 -0.92 -5.50
N LEU A 109 -2.84 -1.19 -6.57
CA LEU A 109 -2.13 -0.17 -7.34
C LEU A 109 -3.09 0.81 -8.03
N ASP A 110 -4.19 0.34 -8.61
CA ASP A 110 -5.22 1.19 -9.22
C ASP A 110 -5.88 2.11 -8.19
N CYS A 111 -6.18 1.61 -6.98
CA CYS A 111 -6.69 2.43 -5.89
C CYS A 111 -5.69 3.51 -5.47
N LYS A 112 -4.40 3.16 -5.38
CA LYS A 112 -3.33 4.12 -5.07
C LYS A 112 -3.18 5.18 -6.16
N ASN A 113 -3.16 4.77 -7.43
CA ASN A 113 -3.10 5.69 -8.57
C ASN A 113 -4.31 6.61 -8.65
N SER A 114 -5.53 6.10 -8.41
CA SER A 114 -6.74 6.93 -8.37
C SER A 114 -6.66 8.00 -7.27
N SER A 115 -6.11 7.63 -6.11
CA SER A 115 -5.91 8.55 -4.98
C SER A 115 -4.85 9.62 -5.30
N LEU A 116 -3.71 9.20 -5.87
CA LEU A 116 -2.64 10.10 -6.32
C LEU A 116 -3.12 11.06 -7.42
N LYS A 117 -3.93 10.59 -8.37
CA LYS A 117 -4.50 11.43 -9.43
C LYS A 117 -5.45 12.50 -8.87
N LYS A 118 -6.28 12.12 -7.88
CA LYS A 118 -7.13 13.09 -7.17
C LYS A 118 -6.28 14.13 -6.42
N GLN A 119 -5.20 13.71 -5.77
CA GLN A 119 -4.26 14.62 -5.09
C GLN A 119 -3.62 15.61 -6.08
N THR A 120 -3.16 15.16 -7.25
CA THR A 120 -2.52 16.03 -8.24
C THR A 120 -3.50 16.99 -8.92
N GLU A 121 -4.72 16.56 -9.22
CA GLU A 121 -5.77 17.45 -9.74
C GLU A 121 -6.14 18.53 -8.71
N ILE A 122 -6.17 18.19 -7.42
CA ILE A 122 -6.53 19.11 -6.34
C ILE A 122 -5.39 20.03 -5.91
N SER A 123 -4.13 19.63 -6.10
CA SER A 123 -2.97 20.51 -5.90
C SER A 123 -2.94 21.72 -6.86
N THR A 124 -3.82 21.76 -7.87
CA THR A 124 -4.03 22.97 -8.69
C THR A 124 -5.08 23.93 -8.11
N ALA A 125 -5.86 23.48 -7.12
CA ALA A 125 -6.88 24.24 -6.41
C ALA A 125 -6.36 24.77 -5.05
N VAL A 126 -5.11 25.25 -5.03
CA VAL A 126 -4.48 25.88 -3.86
C VAL A 126 -5.21 27.18 -3.51
N PRO A 127 -5.31 27.56 -2.21
CA PRO A 127 -5.91 28.82 -1.81
C PRO A 127 -5.27 30.00 -2.56
N GLU A 128 -6.10 30.86 -3.15
CA GLU A 128 -5.65 32.02 -3.92
C GLU A 128 -5.06 33.07 -2.97
N ARG A 129 -3.79 32.92 -2.60
CA ARG A 129 -3.01 34.05 -2.11
C ARG A 129 -2.56 34.84 -3.33
N LYS A 130 -2.78 36.16 -3.31
CA LYS A 130 -2.22 37.05 -4.32
C LYS A 130 -0.70 37.00 -4.21
N VAL A 131 -0.07 36.20 -5.04
CA VAL A 131 1.38 36.11 -5.13
C VAL A 131 1.88 37.16 -6.11
N VAL A 132 2.91 37.90 -5.71
CA VAL A 132 3.67 38.75 -6.61
C VAL A 132 4.94 37.99 -6.93
N PHE A 133 5.12 37.64 -8.21
CA PHE A 133 6.34 36.98 -8.65
C PHE A 133 7.51 37.97 -8.57
N ARG A 134 8.45 37.75 -7.63
CA ARG A 134 9.66 38.56 -7.43
C ARG A 134 10.97 37.80 -7.76
N GLY A 135 10.89 36.65 -8.42
CA GLY A 135 12.03 35.76 -8.65
C GLY A 135 12.52 35.70 -10.10
N ASN A 136 13.71 35.13 -10.30
CA ASN A 136 14.23 34.76 -11.63
C ASN A 136 13.82 33.30 -11.93
N THR A 137 13.21 33.04 -13.08
CA THR A 137 12.83 31.68 -13.52
C THR A 137 14.07 30.83 -13.79
N LYS A 138 14.42 29.91 -12.90
CA LYS A 138 15.31 28.79 -13.22
C LYS A 138 14.46 27.65 -13.80
N GLU A 139 14.86 27.11 -14.95
CA GLU A 139 14.23 25.95 -15.56
C GLU A 139 14.33 24.74 -14.63
N GLY A 140 13.18 24.20 -14.22
CA GLY A 140 13.10 23.04 -13.33
C GLY A 140 11.92 23.15 -12.37
N ALA A 141 10.71 22.91 -12.86
CA ALA A 141 9.55 22.70 -12.00
C ALA A 141 9.74 21.36 -11.29
N HIS A 142 9.93 21.37 -9.97
CA HIS A 142 9.56 20.35 -8.97
C HIS A 142 10.30 20.66 -7.66
N ASN A 143 9.87 21.72 -6.98
CA ASN A 143 9.92 21.81 -5.52
C ASN A 143 9.11 23.06 -5.18
N VAL A 144 7.89 22.85 -4.70
CA VAL A 144 7.14 23.91 -4.03
C VAL A 144 7.87 24.09 -2.70
N SER A 145 8.85 24.97 -2.65
CA SER A 145 9.48 25.35 -1.38
C SER A 145 8.45 26.13 -0.59
N PHE A 146 8.06 25.60 0.57
CA PHE A 146 7.29 26.37 1.53
C PHE A 146 8.24 27.37 2.20
N ASP A 147 7.89 28.65 2.18
CA ASP A 147 8.56 29.66 3.01
C ASP A 147 8.10 29.41 4.45
N VAL A 148 8.93 28.72 5.24
CA VAL A 148 8.70 28.47 6.66
C VAL A 148 9.41 29.57 7.42
N ASN A 149 8.65 30.49 8.03
CA ASN A 149 9.20 31.51 8.91
C ASN A 149 9.22 30.96 10.35
N PRO A 150 10.37 30.52 10.88
CA PRO A 150 10.42 29.96 12.23
C PRO A 150 10.22 31.06 13.28
N ARG A 151 9.37 30.79 14.27
CA ARG A 151 9.22 31.60 15.47
C ARG A 151 9.69 30.79 16.67
N ILE A 152 10.92 31.04 17.11
CA ILE A 152 11.63 30.22 18.10
C ILE A 152 11.42 30.83 19.49
N VAL A 153 10.89 30.01 20.41
CA VAL A 153 10.75 30.37 21.82
C VAL A 153 11.99 29.89 22.56
N TYR A 154 12.78 30.83 23.08
CA TYR A 154 14.03 30.55 23.78
C TYR A 154 13.88 30.80 25.29
N PRO A 155 14.07 29.79 26.14
CA PRO A 155 14.05 29.96 27.59
C PRO A 155 15.35 30.57 28.10
N MET A 156 15.24 31.69 28.84
CA MET A 156 16.39 32.36 29.44
C MET A 156 16.63 31.87 30.87
N GLU A 157 17.87 31.52 31.19
CA GLU A 157 18.29 31.23 32.57
C GLU A 157 18.36 32.53 33.39
N GLY A 158 18.15 32.44 34.70
CA GLY A 158 18.27 33.60 35.59
C GLY A 158 19.70 34.14 35.61
N GLY A 159 19.86 35.47 35.62
CA GLY A 159 21.18 36.12 35.57
C GLY A 159 21.78 36.14 34.16
N THR A 160 20.94 36.12 33.12
CA THR A 160 21.36 36.22 31.72
C THR A 160 20.68 37.38 31.00
N ALA A 161 21.35 37.93 30.00
CA ALA A 161 20.77 38.94 29.11
C ALA A 161 21.00 38.56 27.65
N LEU A 162 20.03 38.86 26.80
CA LEU A 162 20.15 38.77 25.35
C LEU A 162 20.30 40.17 24.80
N ILE A 163 21.30 40.38 23.96
CA ILE A 163 21.52 41.66 23.29
C ILE A 163 21.60 41.45 21.78
N THR A 164 20.75 42.14 21.04
CA THR A 164 20.65 42.08 19.58
C THR A 164 21.23 43.36 19.00
N PHE A 165 22.17 43.23 18.07
CA PHE A 165 22.84 44.34 17.42
C PHE A 165 22.29 44.59 16.01
N GLU A 166 22.32 45.84 15.55
CA GLU A 166 22.00 46.16 14.16
C GLU A 166 22.94 45.44 13.19
N GLU A 167 24.24 45.46 13.47
CA GLU A 167 25.27 44.83 12.65
C GLU A 167 25.75 43.49 13.20
N LYS A 168 25.73 42.44 12.36
CA LYS A 168 26.30 41.11 12.69
C LYS A 168 27.79 41.16 13.06
N ASP A 169 28.54 42.09 12.47
CA ASP A 169 29.99 42.20 12.68
C ASP A 169 30.30 42.69 14.11
N VAL A 170 29.39 43.47 14.71
CA VAL A 170 29.49 43.91 16.12
C VAL A 170 29.28 42.71 17.05
N ALA A 171 28.21 41.93 16.84
CA ALA A 171 27.93 40.72 17.61
C ALA A 171 29.13 39.76 17.59
N GLN A 172 29.74 39.54 16.41
CA GLN A 172 30.91 38.68 16.26
C GLN A 172 32.14 39.22 17.03
N LYS A 173 32.36 40.54 17.08
CA LYS A 173 33.45 41.13 17.88
C LYS A 173 33.26 40.89 19.37
N ILE A 174 32.04 41.08 19.88
CA ILE A 174 31.68 40.84 21.28
C ILE A 174 31.90 39.37 21.65
N LEU A 175 31.51 38.44 20.77
CA LEU A 175 31.71 37.00 20.95
C LEU A 175 33.20 36.60 20.94
N ASN A 176 34.02 37.25 20.11
CA ASN A 176 35.46 37.00 20.05
C ASN A 176 36.20 37.43 21.34
N LEU A 177 35.74 38.53 21.96
CA LEU A 177 36.30 39.02 23.23
C LEU A 177 35.93 38.13 24.42
N LYS A 178 34.77 37.46 24.36
CA LYS A 178 34.19 36.57 25.37
C LYS A 178 33.90 37.22 26.72
N ASP A 179 34.89 37.74 27.42
CA ASP A 179 34.72 38.29 28.76
C ASP A 179 34.73 39.82 28.72
N HIS A 180 33.75 40.44 29.37
CA HIS A 180 33.54 41.89 29.36
C HIS A 180 33.42 42.42 30.79
N LEU A 181 34.13 43.52 31.07
CA LEU A 181 34.06 44.21 32.37
C LEU A 181 33.11 45.40 32.28
N VAL A 182 31.90 45.22 32.78
CA VAL A 182 30.83 46.23 32.71
C VAL A 182 30.88 47.10 33.94
N GLN A 183 31.06 48.41 33.73
CA GLN A 183 30.97 49.42 34.79
C GLN A 183 29.51 49.82 35.01
N LEU A 184 29.02 49.64 36.22
CA LEU A 184 27.67 49.91 36.69
C LEU A 184 27.74 50.95 37.81
N GLY A 185 27.88 52.23 37.44
CA GLY A 185 28.12 53.30 38.41
C GLY A 185 29.42 53.06 39.22
N ASP A 186 29.28 52.81 40.52
CA ASP A 186 30.40 52.58 41.45
C ASP A 186 30.87 51.11 41.50
N CYS A 187 30.19 50.20 40.82
CA CYS A 187 30.51 48.77 40.80
C CYS A 187 30.99 48.33 39.41
N THR A 188 31.81 47.28 39.35
CA THR A 188 32.20 46.63 38.08
C THR A 188 31.89 45.15 38.16
N ILE A 189 31.19 44.63 37.15
CA ILE A 189 30.87 43.20 37.03
C ILE A 189 31.59 42.59 35.83
N SER A 190 31.87 41.29 35.91
CA SER A 190 32.40 40.51 34.80
C SER A 190 31.27 39.70 34.18
N VAL A 191 31.02 39.89 32.89
CA VAL A 191 30.00 39.16 32.13
C VAL A 191 30.66 38.38 31.00
N GLN A 192 30.09 37.23 30.65
CA GLN A 192 30.60 36.38 29.57
C GLN A 192 29.61 36.32 28.42
N ALA A 193 30.07 36.69 27.23
CA ALA A 193 29.38 36.59 25.95
C ALA A 193 29.51 35.19 25.35
N LYS A 194 28.37 34.62 24.95
CA LYS A 194 28.24 33.31 24.32
C LYS A 194 27.35 33.39 23.08
N PRO A 195 27.64 32.58 22.04
CA PRO A 195 26.77 32.47 20.88
C PRO A 195 25.46 31.76 21.26
N ILE A 196 24.40 32.08 20.53
CA ILE A 196 23.10 31.44 20.70
C ILE A 196 22.90 30.46 19.55
N GLN A 197 22.64 29.21 19.90
CA GLN A 197 22.40 28.14 18.94
C GLN A 197 20.97 27.62 19.12
N PHE A 198 20.31 27.40 17.99
CA PHE A 198 18.96 26.89 17.89
C PHE A 198 18.95 25.60 17.09
N LEU A 199 18.06 24.69 17.50
CA LEU A 199 17.69 23.54 16.68
C LEU A 199 16.51 23.97 15.79
N VAL A 200 16.77 24.15 14.50
CA VAL A 200 15.75 24.57 13.54
C VAL A 200 15.46 23.48 12.51
N PRO A 201 14.19 23.33 12.05
CA PRO A 201 13.88 22.44 10.93
C PRO A 201 14.54 22.95 9.66
N SER A 202 15.42 22.16 9.04
CA SER A 202 16.07 22.49 7.76
C SER A 202 15.38 21.85 6.56
N TYR A 203 14.62 20.79 6.78
CA TYR A 203 13.85 20.12 5.75
C TYR A 203 12.59 19.52 6.35
N VAL A 204 11.45 19.76 5.71
CA VAL A 204 10.16 19.17 6.06
C VAL A 204 9.51 18.65 4.78
N GLU A 205 9.20 17.36 4.78
CA GLU A 205 8.37 16.72 3.76
C GLU A 205 7.02 16.37 4.39
N MET A 206 5.94 16.65 3.66
CA MET A 206 4.59 16.48 4.15
C MET A 206 3.77 15.69 3.13
N GLU A 207 3.18 14.59 3.58
CA GLU A 207 2.19 13.85 2.81
C GLU A 207 0.83 14.53 2.99
N THR A 208 0.21 14.96 1.89
CA THR A 208 -1.05 15.71 1.95
C THR A 208 -2.19 14.90 1.36
N GLN A 209 -3.33 14.89 2.04
CA GLN A 209 -4.54 14.22 1.61
C GLN A 209 -5.76 15.12 1.76
N VAL A 210 -6.73 14.97 0.87
CA VAL A 210 -7.94 15.79 0.88
C VAL A 210 -8.87 15.30 1.98
N CYS A 211 -9.26 16.19 2.87
CA CYS A 211 -10.21 15.89 3.92
C CYS A 211 -11.62 15.78 3.32
N PRO A 212 -12.33 14.65 3.49
CA PRO A 212 -13.67 14.48 2.95
C PRO A 212 -14.74 15.27 3.73
N ARG A 213 -14.42 15.67 4.97
CA ARG A 213 -15.34 16.37 5.89
C ARG A 213 -15.09 17.86 6.02
N ARG A 214 -13.94 18.38 5.58
CA ARG A 214 -13.55 19.77 5.82
C ARG A 214 -13.40 20.53 4.51
N ILE A 215 -13.87 21.77 4.51
CA ILE A 215 -13.66 22.72 3.43
C ILE A 215 -12.95 23.96 3.94
N LEU A 216 -12.22 24.62 3.04
CA LEU A 216 -11.66 25.93 3.27
C LEU A 216 -12.44 26.97 2.48
N VAL A 217 -12.90 28.02 3.16
CA VAL A 217 -13.67 29.13 2.58
C VAL A 217 -12.82 30.38 2.59
N SER A 218 -12.62 30.96 1.41
CA SER A 218 -11.81 32.14 1.16
C SER A 218 -12.63 33.24 0.46
N ASN A 219 -12.02 34.41 0.26
CA ASN A 219 -12.68 35.62 -0.25
C ASN A 219 -13.87 36.05 0.63
N LEU A 220 -13.61 36.21 1.92
CA LEU A 220 -14.61 36.60 2.92
C LEU A 220 -14.81 38.12 2.97
N PRO A 221 -16.01 38.61 3.33
CA PRO A 221 -16.28 40.04 3.44
C PRO A 221 -15.52 40.64 4.64
N LYS A 222 -14.58 41.56 4.37
CA LYS A 222 -13.76 42.23 5.39
C LYS A 222 -14.50 43.28 6.22
N GLU A 223 -15.65 43.74 5.74
CA GLU A 223 -16.47 44.77 6.40
C GLU A 223 -17.40 44.19 7.48
N GLU A 224 -17.60 42.87 7.48
CA GLU A 224 -18.50 42.18 8.40
C GLU A 224 -17.73 41.66 9.63
N ALA A 225 -18.37 41.68 10.80
CA ALA A 225 -17.78 41.14 12.02
C ALA A 225 -17.58 39.62 11.90
N GLU A 226 -16.49 39.11 12.48
CA GLU A 226 -16.09 37.70 12.40
C GLU A 226 -17.21 36.73 12.81
N GLU A 227 -17.83 36.96 13.97
CA GLU A 227 -18.93 36.15 14.48
C GLU A 227 -20.11 36.09 13.49
N ARG A 228 -20.40 37.21 12.83
CA ARG A 228 -21.44 37.28 11.80
C ARG A 228 -21.04 36.54 10.53
N VAL A 229 -19.76 36.54 10.16
CA VAL A 229 -19.25 35.73 9.05
C VAL A 229 -19.43 34.25 9.34
N LEU A 230 -18.97 33.79 10.50
CA LEU A 230 -19.10 32.39 10.92
C LEU A 230 -20.57 31.94 11.01
N ASP A 231 -21.46 32.77 11.56
CA ASP A 231 -22.91 32.50 11.59
C ASP A 231 -23.50 32.33 10.17
N LYS A 232 -23.18 33.24 9.25
CA LYS A 232 -23.75 33.18 7.89
C LYS A 232 -23.20 32.05 7.05
N LEU A 233 -21.92 31.72 7.20
CA LEU A 233 -21.33 30.57 6.53
C LEU A 233 -21.96 29.26 7.04
N ASP A 234 -22.10 29.12 8.35
CA ASP A 234 -22.76 27.97 8.97
C ASP A 234 -24.21 27.81 8.47
N ILE A 235 -25.02 28.85 8.54
CA ILE A 235 -26.39 28.83 8.01
C ILE A 235 -26.44 28.53 6.51
N HIS A 236 -25.43 28.96 5.73
CA HIS A 236 -25.40 28.69 4.30
C HIS A 236 -25.03 27.24 4.00
N PHE A 237 -23.97 26.73 4.63
CA PHE A 237 -23.43 25.39 4.38
C PHE A 237 -24.14 24.29 5.17
N SER A 238 -24.95 24.61 6.17
CA SER A 238 -25.89 23.66 6.79
C SER A 238 -27.03 23.25 5.85
N LYS A 239 -27.33 24.06 4.82
CA LYS A 239 -28.47 23.84 3.93
C LYS A 239 -28.13 22.91 2.78
N LYS A 240 -28.80 21.75 2.72
CA LYS A 240 -28.69 20.78 1.62
C LYS A 240 -28.93 21.37 0.23
N LYS A 241 -29.80 22.39 0.12
CA LYS A 241 -30.07 23.10 -1.16
C LYS A 241 -28.83 23.77 -1.77
N ASN A 242 -27.85 24.13 -0.93
CA ASN A 242 -26.60 24.74 -1.34
C ASN A 242 -25.49 23.70 -1.59
N GLY A 243 -25.81 22.40 -1.49
CA GLY A 243 -24.85 21.29 -1.59
C GLY A 243 -24.18 20.93 -0.26
N GLY A 244 -24.54 21.62 0.82
CA GLY A 244 -24.00 21.43 2.16
C GLY A 244 -24.73 20.36 2.98
N GLY A 245 -24.50 20.35 4.29
CA GLY A 245 -25.11 19.44 5.27
C GLY A 245 -24.72 19.81 6.69
N GLU A 246 -25.05 18.98 7.67
CA GLU A 246 -24.88 19.32 9.09
C GLU A 246 -23.43 19.71 9.41
N VAL A 247 -23.28 20.93 9.94
CA VAL A 247 -22.00 21.51 10.34
C VAL A 247 -21.74 21.08 11.77
N GLU A 248 -20.57 20.48 11.97
CA GLU A 248 -20.08 20.07 13.29
C GLU A 248 -19.30 21.21 13.95
N ASP A 249 -18.45 21.88 13.17
CA ASP A 249 -17.55 22.90 13.69
C ASP A 249 -17.14 23.95 12.63
N LYS A 250 -16.72 25.13 13.08
CA LYS A 250 -16.28 26.24 12.23
C LYS A 250 -15.19 27.09 12.91
N ASP A 251 -14.06 27.23 12.23
CA ASP A 251 -12.89 27.94 12.75
C ASP A 251 -12.41 29.02 11.78
N MET A 252 -12.12 30.22 12.29
CA MET A 252 -11.47 31.29 11.53
C MET A 252 -9.95 31.15 11.65
N LEU A 253 -9.27 31.02 10.51
CA LEU A 253 -7.83 31.07 10.40
C LEU A 253 -7.38 32.51 10.21
N HIS A 254 -7.00 33.18 11.31
CA HIS A 254 -6.65 34.61 11.31
C HIS A 254 -5.39 34.93 10.49
N ASP A 255 -4.46 33.98 10.36
CA ASP A 255 -3.22 34.09 9.59
C ASP A 255 -3.47 34.29 8.09
N SER A 256 -4.51 33.66 7.57
CA SER A 256 -4.88 33.61 6.16
C SER A 256 -6.17 34.35 5.84
N GLY A 257 -6.95 34.70 6.86
CA GLY A 257 -8.27 35.31 6.71
C GLY A 257 -9.28 34.36 6.07
N THR A 258 -9.16 33.06 6.32
CA THR A 258 -10.02 32.00 5.75
C THR A 258 -10.80 31.29 6.85
N VAL A 259 -11.93 30.65 6.50
CA VAL A 259 -12.72 29.86 7.46
C VAL A 259 -12.64 28.40 7.09
N VAL A 260 -12.38 27.55 8.06
CA VAL A 260 -12.52 26.11 7.95
C VAL A 260 -13.89 25.71 8.45
N ILE A 261 -14.62 24.91 7.67
CA ILE A 261 -15.91 24.36 8.07
C ILE A 261 -15.80 22.84 8.07
N THR A 262 -16.18 22.24 9.20
CA THR A 262 -16.19 20.80 9.42
C THR A 262 -17.62 20.30 9.39
N PHE A 263 -17.87 19.30 8.55
CA PHE A 263 -19.17 18.63 8.45
C PHE A 263 -19.15 17.29 9.17
N VAL A 264 -20.34 16.86 9.60
CA VAL A 264 -20.56 15.53 10.15
C VAL A 264 -20.39 14.44 9.07
N ASP A 265 -20.87 14.69 7.85
CA ASP A 265 -20.81 13.72 6.73
C ASP A 265 -19.61 13.93 5.79
N ASP A 266 -18.89 12.84 5.47
CA ASP A 266 -17.72 12.77 4.58
C ASP A 266 -18.00 13.04 3.09
N ASN A 267 -19.27 13.12 2.68
CA ASN A 267 -19.64 13.25 1.27
C ASN A 267 -19.91 14.71 0.85
N ILE A 268 -19.79 15.66 1.78
CA ILE A 268 -20.18 17.06 1.55
C ILE A 268 -19.02 17.87 0.96
N ALA A 269 -17.80 17.76 1.51
CA ALA A 269 -16.70 18.66 1.17
C ALA A 269 -16.39 18.63 -0.33
N LYS A 270 -16.29 17.43 -0.91
CA LYS A 270 -16.01 17.25 -2.34
C LYS A 270 -17.02 18.00 -3.22
N ARG A 271 -18.32 17.87 -2.95
CA ARG A 271 -19.38 18.52 -3.75
C ARG A 271 -19.29 20.04 -3.68
N LEU A 272 -18.96 20.58 -2.51
CA LEU A 272 -18.82 22.02 -2.31
C LEU A 272 -17.56 22.56 -3.00
N SER A 273 -16.45 21.82 -2.92
CA SER A 273 -15.18 22.15 -3.58
C SER A 273 -15.26 22.05 -5.10
N ASP A 274 -16.02 21.10 -5.66
CA ASP A 274 -16.22 20.97 -7.11
C ASP A 274 -16.94 22.19 -7.70
N LYS A 275 -17.87 22.78 -6.95
CA LYS A 275 -18.60 23.99 -7.37
C LYS A 275 -17.75 25.27 -7.25
N GLN A 276 -16.77 25.27 -6.34
CA GLN A 276 -15.86 26.38 -5.97
C GLN A 276 -16.57 27.66 -5.51
N ASP A 277 -17.38 28.28 -6.36
CA ASP A 277 -18.00 29.57 -6.08
C ASP A 277 -19.38 29.42 -5.43
N HIS A 278 -19.58 30.08 -4.29
CA HIS A 278 -20.84 30.09 -3.55
C HIS A 278 -21.29 31.51 -3.21
N GLU A 279 -22.55 31.83 -3.50
CA GLU A 279 -23.14 33.11 -3.09
C GLU A 279 -23.79 32.98 -1.71
N VAL A 280 -23.15 33.54 -0.70
CA VAL A 280 -23.64 33.56 0.67
C VAL A 280 -24.40 34.85 0.91
N ASP A 281 -25.59 34.72 1.51
CA ASP A 281 -26.45 35.85 1.84
C ASP A 281 -26.10 36.40 3.22
N PHE A 282 -25.55 37.61 3.28
CA PHE A 282 -25.24 38.32 4.52
C PHE A 282 -26.37 39.26 4.95
N GLY A 283 -27.56 39.14 4.36
CA GLY A 283 -28.78 39.91 4.66
C GLY A 283 -28.86 41.23 3.92
N LYS A 284 -27.80 42.07 3.99
CA LYS A 284 -27.74 43.34 3.24
C LYS A 284 -27.35 43.15 1.78
N LYS A 285 -26.50 42.16 1.50
CA LYS A 285 -25.97 41.85 0.18
C LYS A 285 -25.54 40.38 0.13
N LYS A 286 -25.58 39.80 -1.06
CA LYS A 286 -24.92 38.52 -1.33
C LYS A 286 -23.43 38.74 -1.59
N HIS A 287 -22.59 37.92 -0.98
CA HIS A 287 -21.15 37.93 -1.19
C HIS A 287 -20.72 36.60 -1.81
N LYS A 288 -19.83 36.67 -2.81
CA LYS A 288 -19.31 35.49 -3.49
C LYS A 288 -18.08 35.00 -2.74
N VAL A 289 -18.20 33.86 -2.06
CA VAL A 289 -17.10 33.19 -1.37
C VAL A 289 -16.58 32.04 -2.23
N LYS A 290 -15.29 31.72 -2.07
CA LYS A 290 -14.66 30.62 -2.79
C LYS A 290 -14.35 29.46 -1.84
N VAL A 291 -14.80 28.27 -2.20
CA VAL A 291 -14.63 27.03 -1.45
C VAL A 291 -13.58 26.16 -2.13
N THR A 292 -12.55 25.81 -1.39
CA THR A 292 -11.50 24.88 -1.82
C THR A 292 -11.47 23.67 -0.88
N PRO A 293 -10.96 22.51 -1.33
CA PRO A 293 -10.83 21.35 -0.46
C PRO A 293 -9.84 21.64 0.66
N PHE A 294 -10.12 21.14 1.87
CA PHE A 294 -9.17 21.20 2.97
C PHE A 294 -8.15 20.07 2.82
N LEU A 295 -6.86 20.38 2.94
CA LEU A 295 -5.79 19.39 2.87
C LEU A 295 -5.31 19.08 4.29
N ASN A 296 -5.43 17.82 4.69
CA ASN A 296 -4.73 17.30 5.86
C ASN A 296 -3.28 17.01 5.46
N GLY A 297 -2.33 17.52 6.22
CA GLY A 297 -0.91 17.22 6.04
C GLY A 297 -0.38 16.41 7.22
N GLU A 298 0.33 15.34 6.94
CA GLU A 298 1.13 14.59 7.91
C GLU A 298 2.60 14.74 7.56
N ILE A 299 3.43 15.08 8.56
CA ILE A 299 4.88 15.21 8.36
C ILE A 299 5.45 13.81 8.13
N SER A 300 5.90 13.54 6.91
CA SER A 300 6.49 12.25 6.53
C SER A 300 7.98 12.22 6.86
N GLN A 301 8.68 13.35 6.70
CA GLN A 301 10.10 13.47 6.99
C GLN A 301 10.44 14.86 7.54
N MET A 302 11.31 14.90 8.54
CA MET A 302 11.84 16.14 9.11
C MET A 302 13.35 16.01 9.35
N LYS A 303 14.12 17.04 8.99
CA LYS A 303 15.53 17.16 9.37
C LYS A 303 15.71 18.43 10.18
N ILE A 304 16.53 18.32 11.23
CA ILE A 304 16.85 19.42 12.14
C ILE A 304 18.34 19.74 11.96
N CYS A 305 18.68 21.03 11.99
CA CYS A 305 20.05 21.51 11.95
C CYS A 305 20.29 22.51 13.09
N ASP A 306 21.54 22.58 13.52
CA ASP A 306 22.04 23.65 14.38
C ASP A 306 22.13 24.94 13.55
N SER A 307 21.51 26.00 14.05
CA SER A 307 21.59 27.34 13.48
C SER A 307 22.04 28.32 14.55
N GLU A 308 22.93 29.24 14.21
CA GLU A 308 23.47 30.23 15.14
C GLU A 308 22.83 31.60 14.87
N CYS A 309 22.43 32.30 15.94
CA CYS A 309 21.97 33.68 15.82
C CYS A 309 23.17 34.61 15.60
N VAL A 310 23.29 35.17 14.40
CA VAL A 310 24.47 35.96 14.03
C VAL A 310 24.47 37.40 14.55
N ARG A 311 23.31 37.92 14.99
CA ARG A 311 23.15 39.31 15.48
C ARG A 311 22.91 39.40 16.98
N THR A 312 22.56 38.29 17.64
CA THR A 312 22.23 38.28 19.08
C THR A 312 23.28 37.53 19.87
N VAL A 313 23.69 38.11 21.00
CA VAL A 313 24.66 37.55 21.94
C VAL A 313 23.99 37.26 23.27
N LEU A 314 24.32 36.11 23.86
CA LEU A 314 23.91 35.75 25.22
C LEU A 314 24.99 36.18 26.22
N LEU A 315 24.62 37.05 27.14
CA LEU A 315 25.44 37.47 28.26
C LEU A 315 25.08 36.63 29.49
N THR A 316 26.09 36.06 30.13
CA THR A 316 25.96 35.20 31.32
C THR A 316 26.83 35.72 32.47
N GLY A 317 26.50 35.33 33.70
CA GLY A 317 27.24 35.74 34.89
C GLY A 317 26.83 37.10 35.45
N ILE A 318 25.60 37.55 35.16
CA ILE A 318 25.08 38.83 35.64
C ILE A 318 24.53 38.64 37.07
N PRO A 319 25.12 39.29 38.09
CA PRO A 319 24.65 39.18 39.47
C PRO A 319 23.42 40.07 39.73
N ASP A 320 22.64 39.73 40.75
CA ASP A 320 21.52 40.54 41.23
C ASP A 320 22.01 41.61 42.21
N ILE A 321 22.37 42.78 41.66
CA ILE A 321 22.98 43.91 42.39
C ILE A 321 22.21 45.22 42.23
N MET A 322 21.30 45.27 41.25
CA MET A 322 20.52 46.45 40.87
C MET A 322 19.16 45.98 40.38
N ASP A 323 18.18 46.89 40.32
CA ASP A 323 16.90 46.60 39.71
C ASP A 323 17.03 46.29 38.21
N LYS A 324 16.04 45.56 37.69
CA LYS A 324 16.03 45.03 36.32
C LYS A 324 16.28 46.11 35.27
N ASP A 325 15.54 47.22 35.37
CA ASP A 325 15.54 48.26 34.33
C ASP A 325 16.88 49.01 34.33
N ASN A 326 17.38 49.41 35.51
CA ASN A 326 18.68 50.05 35.60
C ASN A 326 19.82 49.12 35.14
N LEU A 327 19.78 47.83 35.47
CA LEU A 327 20.82 46.89 35.04
C LEU A 327 20.79 46.68 33.52
N GLN A 328 19.59 46.58 32.95
CA GLN A 328 19.40 46.47 31.50
C GLN A 328 19.93 47.71 30.77
N ASP A 329 19.59 48.91 31.23
CA ASP A 329 20.05 50.17 30.63
C ASP A 329 21.58 50.31 30.69
N ASN A 330 22.19 49.95 31.82
CA ASN A 330 23.65 50.03 31.95
C ASN A 330 24.38 49.00 31.06
N LEU A 331 23.81 47.79 30.90
CA LEU A 331 24.33 46.80 29.97
C LEU A 331 24.23 47.32 28.53
N GLU A 332 23.09 47.87 28.14
CA GLU A 332 22.89 48.47 26.82
C GLU A 332 23.92 49.57 26.53
N ILE A 333 24.07 50.54 27.45
CA ILE A 333 25.04 51.63 27.32
C ILE A 333 26.48 51.11 27.22
N HIS A 334 26.82 50.03 27.94
CA HIS A 334 28.15 49.44 27.86
C HIS A 334 28.45 48.86 26.48
N PHE A 335 27.48 48.14 25.91
CA PHE A 335 27.61 47.46 24.61
C PHE A 335 27.25 48.35 23.42
N GLN A 336 26.76 49.57 23.63
CA GLN A 336 26.70 50.62 22.61
C GLN A 336 28.06 51.30 22.37
N LYS A 337 28.98 51.26 23.35
CA LYS A 337 30.28 51.92 23.24
C LYS A 337 31.23 51.15 22.33
N THR A 338 31.65 51.79 21.25
CA THR A 338 32.66 51.25 20.31
C THR A 338 34.00 50.92 20.97
N ALA A 339 34.37 51.63 22.04
CA ALA A 339 35.57 51.35 22.83
C ALA A 339 35.58 49.94 23.47
N ASN A 340 34.40 49.37 23.70
CA ASN A 340 34.21 48.02 24.25
C ASN A 340 33.97 46.98 23.15
N GLY A 341 34.17 47.33 21.88
CA GLY A 341 33.82 46.48 20.74
C GLY A 341 32.33 46.47 20.40
N GLY A 342 31.55 47.35 21.04
CA GLY A 342 30.10 47.52 20.86
C GLY A 342 29.70 48.32 19.62
N GLY A 343 28.39 48.53 19.46
CA GLY A 343 27.77 49.23 18.33
C GLY A 343 26.28 49.44 18.55
N GLU A 344 25.55 49.86 17.51
CA GLU A 344 24.10 50.13 17.63
C GLU A 344 23.33 48.87 18.07
N VAL A 345 22.55 49.03 19.15
CA VAL A 345 21.77 47.96 19.77
C VAL A 345 20.33 48.09 19.30
N GLU A 346 19.81 47.03 18.70
CA GLU A 346 18.41 46.94 18.28
C GLU A 346 17.49 46.63 19.47
N GLY A 347 17.97 45.80 20.41
CA GLY A 347 17.22 45.48 21.60
C GLY A 347 18.00 44.67 22.62
N ILE A 348 17.59 44.77 23.89
CA ILE A 348 18.13 44.01 25.00
C ILE A 348 17.00 43.46 25.87
N VAL A 349 17.17 42.22 26.35
CA VAL A 349 16.26 41.58 27.29
C VAL A 349 17.09 40.97 28.42
N TYR A 350 16.89 41.46 29.65
CA TYR A 350 17.52 40.89 30.84
C TYR A 350 16.56 40.00 31.65
N ASN A 351 17.03 38.82 32.05
CA ASN A 351 16.33 37.92 32.98
C ASN A 351 17.00 37.92 34.37
N PRO A 352 16.37 38.49 35.41
CA PRO A 352 16.90 38.51 36.77
C PRO A 352 17.10 37.12 37.38
N LEU A 353 17.96 37.02 38.40
CA LEU A 353 18.16 35.77 39.14
C LEU A 353 16.87 35.33 39.83
N GLY A 354 16.51 34.05 39.71
CA GLY A 354 15.27 33.51 40.28
C GLY A 354 14.00 33.77 39.45
N HIS A 355 14.11 34.47 38.31
CA HIS A 355 13.01 34.68 37.38
C HIS A 355 13.11 33.76 36.15
N THR A 356 11.96 33.51 35.51
CA THR A 356 11.87 32.78 34.25
C THR A 356 11.34 33.72 33.18
N THR A 357 12.15 33.97 32.16
CA THR A 357 11.80 34.82 31.01
C THR A 357 11.95 34.01 29.73
N LEU A 358 11.05 34.25 28.77
CA LEU A 358 11.11 33.66 27.43
C LEU A 358 11.43 34.76 26.42
N ALA A 359 12.40 34.51 25.56
CA ALA A 359 12.69 35.35 24.41
C ALA A 359 12.07 34.74 23.14
N LEU A 360 11.59 35.60 22.25
CA LEU A 360 11.02 35.20 20.97
C LEU A 360 11.98 35.64 19.87
N PHE A 361 12.42 34.70 19.04
CA PHE A 361 13.24 34.96 17.88
C PHE A 361 12.43 34.70 16.62
N ASP A 362 12.41 35.69 15.75
CA ASP A 362 11.82 35.62 14.41
C ASP A 362 12.94 35.73 13.37
N GLU A 363 12.68 35.30 12.14
CA GLU A 363 13.64 35.44 11.04
C GLU A 363 13.87 36.91 10.70
N ASP A 364 15.13 37.30 10.45
CA ASP A 364 15.47 38.66 10.03
C ASP A 364 14.68 39.00 8.76
N SER A 365 13.71 39.90 8.88
CA SER A 365 13.05 40.43 7.68
C SER A 365 14.10 41.23 6.92
N PRO A 366 14.39 40.92 5.63
CA PRO A 366 15.15 41.85 4.83
C PRO A 366 14.37 43.16 4.85
N GLN A 367 14.91 44.18 5.50
CA GLN A 367 14.40 45.53 5.31
C GLN A 367 14.51 45.76 3.80
N ASP A 368 13.35 45.77 3.12
CA ASP A 368 13.22 46.35 1.80
C ASP A 368 13.92 47.69 1.91
N SER A 369 15.06 47.81 1.24
CA SER A 369 15.77 49.06 1.13
C SER A 369 14.76 49.99 0.49
N GLN A 370 14.17 50.86 1.30
CA GLN A 370 13.41 51.99 0.82
C GLN A 370 14.42 52.86 0.08
N SER A 371 14.65 52.54 -1.18
CA SER A 371 15.15 53.50 -2.15
C SER A 371 13.98 54.44 -2.42
N GLU A 372 13.74 55.36 -1.49
CA GLU A 372 13.14 56.64 -1.83
C GLU A 372 14.16 57.39 -2.70
N SER A 373 13.90 57.44 -4.01
CA SER A 373 14.33 58.48 -4.95
C SER A 373 13.54 58.33 -6.25
#